data_AF-S6B9Z8-F1
#
_entry.id   AF-S6B9Z8-F1
#
_cell.length_a   1.000
_cell.length_b   1.000
_cell.length_c   1.000
_cell.angle_alpha   90.00
_cell.angle_beta   90.00
_cell.angle_gamma   90.00
#
_symmetry.space_group_name_H-M   'P 1'
#
loop_
_entity.id
_entity.type
_entity.pdbx_description
1 polymer ?
#
loop_
_entity_poly.entity_id
_entity_poly.type
_entity_poly.pdbx_seq_one_letter_code
_entity_poly.pdbx_strand_id
1 'polypeptide(L)'
;MRVKDMKVLASLLVVFGALFSLVGCQNVRSNPKPSQMLFKTALEEVQEVRGSNGEELDEGTIKSALAGEFNDETPELSLTTIKPDGPLSTQGYGHGMSLARIGLRTDKRFDDYKITDKPARGFVYSYSAKVTGLSFATPHMTEHSDSRVSLILHTKPESPYRVVIYYEDNSTAILDLVTYRTSRRYGGGYKSTRLRSFDGKLWLSPSFMGPNHRAISDGKYRLEFPYGT
;
A
#
# COMPACT_ATOMS: atom_id res chain seq x y z
N MET A 1 64.59 -13.68 12.92
CA MET A 1 63.59 -14.35 12.05
C MET A 1 64.04 -14.18 10.61
N ARG A 2 64.23 -15.27 9.84
CA ARG A 2 64.86 -15.18 8.52
C ARG A 2 63.87 -14.62 7.51
N VAL A 3 64.36 -13.81 6.55
CA VAL A 3 63.55 -13.15 5.50
C VAL A 3 62.68 -14.14 4.68
N LYS A 4 63.02 -15.44 4.66
CA LYS A 4 62.20 -16.50 4.05
C LYS A 4 60.88 -16.75 4.80
N ASP A 5 60.83 -16.59 6.12
CA ASP A 5 59.66 -16.88 6.95
C ASP A 5 58.57 -15.81 6.76
N MET A 6 58.98 -14.55 6.51
CA MET A 6 58.07 -13.42 6.26
C MET A 6 57.32 -13.53 4.92
N LYS A 7 57.97 -14.08 3.88
CA LYS A 7 57.34 -14.27 2.57
C LYS A 7 56.27 -15.37 2.60
N VAL A 8 56.50 -16.44 3.36
CA VAL A 8 55.53 -17.52 3.55
C VAL A 8 54.31 -17.02 4.31
N LEU A 9 54.51 -16.20 5.35
CA LEU A 9 53.42 -15.61 6.13
C LEU A 9 52.57 -14.65 5.29
N ALA A 10 53.20 -13.81 4.47
CA ALA A 10 52.51 -12.87 3.58
C ALA A 10 51.69 -13.59 2.49
N SER A 11 52.25 -14.64 1.90
CA SER A 11 51.53 -15.47 0.91
C SER A 11 50.34 -16.20 1.53
N LEU A 12 50.46 -16.70 2.77
CA LEU A 12 49.35 -17.35 3.47
C LEU A 12 48.20 -16.38 3.76
N LEU A 13 48.52 -15.14 4.12
CA LEU A 13 47.54 -14.09 4.45
C LEU A 13 46.77 -13.62 3.22
N VAL A 14 47.43 -13.53 2.06
CA VAL A 14 46.78 -13.21 0.77
C VAL A 14 45.86 -14.34 0.33
N VAL A 15 46.29 -15.60 0.47
CA VAL A 15 45.45 -16.78 0.15
C VAL A 15 44.25 -16.87 1.09
N PHE A 16 44.42 -16.65 2.41
CA PHE A 16 43.31 -16.62 3.36
C PHE A 16 42.35 -15.45 3.09
N GLY A 17 42.84 -14.26 2.75
CA GLY A 17 42.00 -13.12 2.36
C GLY A 17 41.20 -13.36 1.07
N ALA A 18 41.80 -14.05 0.09
CA ALA A 18 41.12 -14.45 -1.15
C ALA A 18 40.05 -15.54 -0.91
N LEU A 19 40.29 -16.48 0.01
CA LEU A 19 39.32 -17.51 0.40
C LEU A 19 38.11 -16.92 1.16
N PHE A 20 38.32 -15.93 2.03
CA PHE A 20 37.21 -15.26 2.72
C PHE A 20 36.34 -14.38 1.81
N SER A 21 36.90 -13.84 0.73
CA SER A 21 36.14 -13.04 -0.25
C SER A 21 35.33 -13.87 -1.24
N LEU A 22 35.71 -15.14 -1.49
CA LEU A 22 34.97 -16.04 -2.37
C LEU A 22 33.79 -16.76 -1.69
N VAL A 23 33.85 -16.98 -0.37
CA VAL A 23 32.75 -17.62 0.39
C VAL A 23 31.66 -16.61 0.79
N GLY A 24 31.96 -15.32 0.80
CA GLY A 24 31.03 -14.25 1.21
C GLY A 24 29.93 -13.90 0.20
N CYS A 25 29.93 -14.46 -1.02
CA CYS A 25 29.01 -14.04 -2.08
C CYS A 25 27.97 -15.08 -2.54
N GLN A 26 27.95 -16.31 -2.01
CA GLN A 26 27.05 -17.37 -2.50
C GLN A 26 25.74 -17.57 -1.75
N ASN A 27 25.51 -16.88 -0.62
CA ASN A 27 24.27 -16.99 0.16
C ASN A 27 23.49 -15.67 0.25
N VAL A 28 23.49 -14.86 -0.81
CA VAL A 28 22.41 -13.90 -0.97
C VAL A 28 21.17 -14.73 -1.30
N ARG A 29 20.38 -15.09 -0.27
CA ARG A 29 19.02 -15.63 -0.44
C ARG A 29 18.38 -14.83 -1.57
N SER A 30 18.04 -15.50 -2.67
CA SER A 30 17.34 -14.85 -3.76
C SER A 30 16.11 -14.18 -3.16
N ASN A 31 16.02 -12.85 -3.23
CA ASN A 31 14.86 -12.15 -2.74
C ASN A 31 13.65 -12.69 -3.52
N PRO A 32 12.68 -13.34 -2.85
CA PRO A 32 11.52 -13.90 -3.52
C PRO A 32 10.82 -12.80 -4.31
N LYS A 33 10.50 -13.11 -5.56
CA LYS A 33 9.66 -12.29 -6.42
C LYS A 33 8.30 -12.99 -6.54
N PRO A 34 7.18 -12.27 -6.45
CA PRO A 34 5.86 -12.85 -6.67
C PRO A 34 5.81 -13.58 -8.03
N SER A 35 5.19 -14.75 -8.06
CA SER A 35 5.00 -15.50 -9.29
C SER A 35 4.01 -14.78 -10.23
N GLN A 36 4.08 -15.05 -11.54
CA GLN A 36 3.06 -14.51 -12.47
C GLN A 36 1.65 -15.06 -12.18
N MET A 37 1.57 -16.29 -11.67
CA MET A 37 0.30 -16.87 -11.23
C MET A 37 -0.28 -16.09 -10.06
N LEU A 38 0.53 -15.79 -9.03
CA LEU A 38 0.12 -14.94 -7.93
C LEU A 38 -0.29 -13.53 -8.40
N PHE A 39 0.39 -12.97 -9.40
CA PHE A 39 -0.04 -11.72 -10.03
C PHE A 39 -1.43 -11.79 -10.62
N LYS A 40 -1.69 -12.80 -11.45
CA LYS A 40 -3.01 -13.00 -12.05
C LYS A 40 -4.10 -13.21 -10.99
N THR A 41 -3.83 -14.06 -10.01
CA THR A 41 -4.78 -14.33 -8.91
C THR A 41 -5.08 -13.08 -8.09
N ALA A 42 -4.06 -12.28 -7.74
CA ALA A 42 -4.28 -11.02 -7.03
C ALA A 42 -5.11 -10.02 -7.86
N LEU A 43 -4.97 -10.00 -9.19
CA LEU A 43 -5.83 -9.17 -10.05
C LEU A 43 -7.28 -9.65 -10.03
N GLU A 44 -7.51 -10.96 -10.16
CA GLU A 44 -8.85 -11.54 -10.11
C GLU A 44 -9.52 -11.28 -8.76
N GLU A 45 -8.80 -11.43 -7.66
CA GLU A 45 -9.30 -11.23 -6.29
C GLU A 45 -9.51 -9.76 -5.91
N VAL A 46 -8.84 -8.82 -6.57
CA VAL A 46 -9.06 -7.37 -6.34
C VAL A 46 -10.40 -6.90 -6.93
N GLN A 47 -11.03 -7.68 -7.79
CA GLN A 47 -12.37 -7.40 -8.31
C GLN A 47 -13.44 -7.77 -7.29
N GLU A 48 -13.82 -6.82 -6.44
CA GLU A 48 -14.79 -7.06 -5.38
C GLU A 48 -15.71 -5.85 -5.16
N VAL A 49 -16.99 -6.15 -4.91
CA VAL A 49 -18.00 -5.23 -4.36
C VAL A 49 -18.20 -5.67 -2.91
N ARG A 50 -17.94 -4.80 -1.91
CA ARG A 50 -18.15 -5.16 -0.50
C ARG A 50 -18.64 -4.00 0.35
N GLY A 51 -19.63 -4.27 1.20
CA GLY A 51 -19.84 -3.52 2.43
C GLY A 51 -18.71 -3.78 3.43
N SER A 52 -18.42 -2.82 4.30
CA SER A 52 -17.35 -2.91 5.31
C SER A 52 -17.58 -3.98 6.37
N ASN A 53 -18.83 -4.44 6.51
CA ASN A 53 -19.25 -5.59 7.32
C ASN A 53 -19.12 -6.94 6.59
N GLY A 54 -18.69 -6.94 5.32
CA GLY A 54 -18.54 -8.14 4.50
C GLY A 54 -19.84 -8.63 3.85
N GLU A 55 -20.94 -7.88 3.99
CA GLU A 55 -22.22 -8.17 3.33
C GLU A 55 -22.19 -7.72 1.87
N GLU A 56 -22.97 -8.43 1.06
CA GLU A 56 -23.26 -8.05 -0.31
C GLU A 56 -24.23 -6.87 -0.30
N LEU A 57 -23.87 -5.79 -0.97
CA LEU A 57 -24.73 -4.61 -1.09
C LEU A 57 -25.50 -4.69 -2.40
N ASP A 58 -26.79 -4.33 -2.36
CA ASP A 58 -27.57 -4.20 -3.57
C ASP A 58 -27.10 -3.01 -4.43
N GLU A 59 -27.39 -3.09 -5.72
CA GLU A 59 -26.97 -2.09 -6.70
C GLU A 59 -27.53 -0.67 -6.43
N GLY A 60 -28.73 -0.59 -5.83
CA GLY A 60 -29.37 0.67 -5.45
C GLY A 60 -28.59 1.38 -4.36
N THR A 61 -28.29 0.67 -3.27
CA THR A 61 -27.48 1.18 -2.14
C THR A 61 -26.10 1.64 -2.61
N ILE A 62 -25.45 0.87 -3.49
CA ILE A 62 -24.15 1.24 -4.07
C ILE A 62 -24.25 2.56 -4.84
N LYS A 63 -25.26 2.69 -5.71
CA LYS A 63 -25.44 3.90 -6.53
C LYS A 63 -25.73 5.13 -5.68
N SER A 64 -26.65 5.03 -4.71
CA SER A 64 -26.97 6.14 -3.81
C SER A 64 -25.77 6.56 -2.96
N ALA A 65 -25.05 5.61 -2.37
CA ALA A 65 -23.84 5.91 -1.59
C ALA A 65 -22.76 6.61 -2.42
N LEU A 66 -22.49 6.15 -3.64
CA LEU A 66 -21.53 6.78 -4.55
C LEU A 66 -22.01 8.15 -5.07
N ALA A 67 -23.33 8.39 -5.10
CA ALA A 67 -23.93 9.68 -5.43
C ALA A 67 -23.93 10.70 -4.27
N GLY A 68 -23.49 10.30 -3.07
CA GLY A 68 -23.50 11.17 -1.89
C GLY A 68 -24.77 11.09 -1.06
N GLU A 69 -25.67 10.16 -1.38
CA GLU A 69 -26.94 9.92 -0.68
C GLU A 69 -26.75 8.78 0.33
N PHE A 70 -26.09 9.08 1.46
CA PHE A 70 -25.82 8.12 2.54
C PHE A 70 -26.11 8.73 3.91
N ASN A 71 -26.32 7.85 4.89
CA ASN A 71 -26.53 8.17 6.29
C ASN A 71 -25.60 7.35 7.20
N ASP A 72 -25.70 7.53 8.51
CA ASP A 72 -24.88 6.83 9.50
C ASP A 72 -25.10 5.30 9.52
N GLU A 73 -26.20 4.81 8.94
CA GLU A 73 -26.53 3.39 8.82
C GLU A 73 -26.02 2.78 7.50
N THR A 74 -25.63 3.61 6.53
CA THR A 74 -25.16 3.14 5.22
C THR A 74 -23.79 2.50 5.39
N PRO A 75 -23.61 1.20 5.07
CA PRO A 75 -22.35 0.51 5.27
C PRO A 75 -21.26 1.09 4.36
N GLU A 76 -20.06 1.36 4.92
CA GLU A 76 -18.92 1.81 4.09
C GLU A 76 -18.69 0.84 2.94
N LEU A 77 -18.32 1.38 1.78
CA LEU A 77 -18.19 0.62 0.54
C LEU A 77 -16.81 0.81 -0.05
N SER A 78 -16.26 -0.26 -0.59
CA SER A 78 -15.17 -0.21 -1.55
C SER A 78 -15.52 -1.11 -2.72
N LEU A 79 -15.55 -0.52 -3.90
CA LEU A 79 -15.74 -1.18 -5.18
C LEU A 79 -14.45 -1.05 -5.97
N THR A 80 -13.76 -2.17 -6.21
CA THR A 80 -12.63 -2.19 -7.14
C THR A 80 -12.95 -3.07 -8.33
N THR A 81 -12.76 -2.52 -9.52
CA THR A 81 -12.97 -3.21 -10.79
C THR A 81 -11.69 -3.14 -11.61
N ILE A 82 -11.43 -4.19 -12.37
CA ILE A 82 -10.40 -4.19 -13.39
C ILE A 82 -11.12 -4.19 -14.72
N LYS A 83 -10.89 -3.14 -15.50
CA LYS A 83 -11.50 -3.02 -16.82
C LYS A 83 -10.84 -4.00 -17.80
N PRO A 84 -11.55 -4.45 -18.86
CA PRO A 84 -11.01 -5.37 -19.86
C PRO A 84 -9.73 -4.87 -20.56
N ASP A 85 -9.53 -3.56 -20.62
CA ASP A 85 -8.34 -2.89 -21.17
C ASP A 85 -7.15 -2.82 -20.18
N GLY A 86 -7.33 -3.28 -18.93
CA GLY A 86 -6.27 -3.39 -17.92
C GLY A 86 -6.21 -2.32 -16.81
N PRO A 87 -6.86 -1.13 -16.90
CA PRO A 87 -6.97 -0.21 -15.79
C PRO A 87 -7.77 -0.78 -14.62
N LEU A 88 -7.23 -0.63 -13.43
CA LEU A 88 -7.92 -0.73 -12.16
C LEU A 88 -8.69 0.57 -11.89
N SER A 89 -9.92 0.44 -11.42
CA SER A 89 -10.79 1.53 -10.99
C SER A 89 -11.33 1.20 -9.61
N THR A 90 -11.02 2.04 -8.64
CA THR A 90 -11.56 1.93 -7.28
C THR A 90 -12.47 3.13 -7.02
N GLN A 91 -13.65 2.85 -6.47
CA GLN A 91 -14.56 3.87 -5.93
C GLN A 91 -15.11 3.38 -4.61
N GLY A 92 -15.51 4.30 -3.74
CA GLY A 92 -16.11 3.90 -2.48
C GLY A 92 -16.54 5.07 -1.66
N TYR A 93 -17.04 4.73 -0.47
CA TYR A 93 -17.59 5.66 0.48
C TYR A 93 -17.13 5.28 1.90
N GLY A 94 -16.94 6.28 2.75
CA GLY A 94 -16.72 6.11 4.19
C GLY A 94 -17.38 7.19 5.02
N HIS A 95 -17.61 6.92 6.30
CA HIS A 95 -18.23 7.86 7.23
C HIS A 95 -17.26 8.99 7.65
N GLY A 96 -17.80 10.07 8.22
CA GLY A 96 -17.01 11.20 8.71
C GLY A 96 -15.97 10.82 9.77
N MET A 97 -16.29 9.87 10.66
CA MET A 97 -15.32 9.35 11.64
C MET A 97 -14.11 8.64 10.99
N SER A 98 -14.22 8.26 9.71
CA SER A 98 -13.17 7.61 8.93
C SER A 98 -12.31 8.58 8.13
N LEU A 99 -12.43 9.91 8.29
CA LEU A 99 -11.56 10.88 7.61
C LEU A 99 -10.06 10.64 7.88
N ALA A 100 -9.72 10.11 9.06
CA ALA A 100 -8.37 9.68 9.40
C ALA A 100 -7.81 8.57 8.47
N ARG A 101 -8.68 7.77 7.84
CA ARG A 101 -8.32 6.70 6.89
C ARG A 101 -7.96 7.23 5.50
N ILE A 102 -8.33 8.47 5.19
CA ILE A 102 -7.95 9.18 3.96
C ILE A 102 -6.94 10.30 4.23
N GLY A 103 -6.25 10.23 5.37
CA GLY A 103 -5.09 11.09 5.66
C GLY A 103 -5.42 12.45 6.24
N LEU A 104 -6.70 12.69 6.56
CA LEU A 104 -7.17 13.88 7.26
C LEU A 104 -7.25 13.58 8.76
N ARG A 105 -6.08 13.58 9.40
CA ARG A 105 -5.91 13.22 10.82
C ARG A 105 -5.65 14.41 11.74
N THR A 106 -5.24 15.54 11.19
CA THR A 106 -4.77 16.71 11.94
C THR A 106 -5.11 17.98 11.17
N ASP A 107 -5.27 19.10 11.88
CA ASP A 107 -5.55 20.43 11.32
C ASP A 107 -4.58 20.78 10.20
N LYS A 108 -3.29 20.47 10.39
CA LYS A 108 -2.25 20.65 9.38
C LYS A 108 -2.57 19.95 8.05
N ARG A 109 -3.21 18.79 8.08
CA ARG A 109 -3.62 18.08 6.87
C ARG A 109 -4.80 18.76 6.19
N PHE A 110 -5.77 19.24 6.96
CA PHE A 110 -6.86 20.06 6.42
C PHE A 110 -6.29 21.33 5.76
N ASP A 111 -5.34 22.01 6.38
CA ASP A 111 -4.62 23.17 5.83
C ASP A 111 -3.84 22.84 4.56
N ASP A 112 -3.10 21.72 4.54
CA ASP A 112 -2.30 21.26 3.38
C ASP A 112 -3.16 21.07 2.12
N TYR A 113 -4.45 20.78 2.29
CA TYR A 113 -5.45 20.62 1.23
C TYR A 113 -6.39 21.82 1.10
N LYS A 114 -6.24 22.86 1.92
CA LYS A 114 -7.09 24.06 1.94
C LYS A 114 -8.58 23.75 2.14
N ILE A 115 -8.88 22.81 3.02
CA ILE A 115 -10.25 22.43 3.37
C ILE A 115 -10.51 22.78 4.85
N THR A 116 -11.75 23.09 5.19
CA THR A 116 -12.13 23.39 6.57
C THR A 116 -12.29 22.11 7.36
N ASP A 117 -11.72 22.07 8.56
CA ASP A 117 -12.04 21.01 9.53
C ASP A 117 -13.37 21.34 10.23
N LYS A 118 -14.39 20.54 9.93
CA LYS A 118 -15.74 20.65 10.49
C LYS A 118 -16.48 19.31 10.35
N PRO A 119 -17.58 19.09 11.10
CA PRO A 119 -18.30 17.82 11.12
C PRO A 119 -18.71 17.33 9.71
N ALA A 120 -18.20 16.16 9.34
CA ALA A 120 -18.49 15.51 8.08
C ALA A 120 -19.49 14.37 8.28
N ARG A 121 -20.47 14.26 7.38
CA ARG A 121 -21.33 13.07 7.28
C ARG A 121 -20.53 11.89 6.73
N GLY A 122 -19.71 12.15 5.73
CA GLY A 122 -18.87 11.14 5.09
C GLY A 122 -18.14 11.67 3.88
N PHE A 123 -17.58 10.75 3.11
CA PHE A 123 -16.84 11.08 1.90
C PHE A 123 -16.98 9.97 0.86
N VAL A 124 -16.92 10.38 -0.40
CA VAL A 124 -16.78 9.48 -1.56
C VAL A 124 -15.36 9.62 -2.09
N TYR A 125 -14.76 8.52 -2.52
CA TYR A 125 -13.46 8.52 -3.15
C TYR A 125 -13.47 7.77 -4.47
N SER A 126 -12.59 8.18 -5.39
CA SER A 126 -12.40 7.52 -6.68
C SER A 126 -10.95 7.60 -7.13
N TYR A 127 -10.50 6.55 -7.81
CA TYR A 127 -9.15 6.41 -8.31
C TYR A 127 -9.12 5.45 -9.50
N SER A 128 -8.41 5.82 -10.56
CA SER A 128 -8.13 4.92 -11.68
C SER A 128 -6.64 4.87 -11.99
N ALA A 129 -6.15 3.68 -12.29
CA ALA A 129 -4.75 3.44 -12.56
C ALA A 129 -4.50 2.17 -13.36
N LYS A 130 -3.41 2.18 -14.11
CA LYS A 130 -2.90 0.96 -14.76
C LYS A 130 -2.12 0.12 -13.76
N VAL A 131 -2.41 -1.17 -13.66
CA VAL A 131 -1.55 -2.06 -12.85
C VAL A 131 -0.21 -2.28 -13.56
N THR A 132 0.89 -2.06 -12.85
CA THR A 132 2.26 -2.20 -13.37
C THR A 132 3.01 -3.39 -12.80
N GLY A 133 2.55 -3.98 -11.69
CA GLY A 133 3.11 -5.22 -11.14
C GLY A 133 2.80 -5.45 -9.67
N LEU A 134 3.44 -6.47 -9.09
CA LEU A 134 3.40 -6.79 -7.65
C LEU A 134 4.81 -6.87 -7.08
N SER A 135 4.95 -6.54 -5.81
CA SER A 135 6.14 -6.88 -5.02
C SER A 135 5.76 -7.23 -3.58
N PHE A 136 6.70 -7.83 -2.87
CA PHE A 136 6.63 -7.87 -1.41
C PHE A 136 7.05 -6.52 -0.83
N ALA A 137 6.39 -6.09 0.25
CA ALA A 137 6.85 -4.95 1.05
C ALA A 137 8.22 -5.21 1.66
N THR A 138 8.38 -6.43 2.20
CA THR A 138 9.58 -6.87 2.90
C THR A 138 10.03 -8.22 2.33
N PRO A 139 10.79 -8.22 1.22
CA PRO A 139 11.09 -9.45 0.49
C PRO A 139 11.91 -10.48 1.29
N HIS A 140 12.60 -10.06 2.35
CA HIS A 140 13.40 -10.97 3.19
C HIS A 140 12.59 -11.63 4.32
N MET A 141 11.33 -11.24 4.53
CA MET A 141 10.44 -11.80 5.57
C MET A 141 9.37 -12.73 5.00
N THR A 142 9.36 -12.96 3.70
CA THR A 142 8.38 -13.83 3.03
C THR A 142 8.96 -15.22 2.85
N GLU A 143 8.23 -16.23 3.32
CA GLU A 143 8.67 -17.63 3.33
C GLU A 143 8.84 -18.22 1.92
N HIS A 144 7.99 -17.83 0.96
CA HIS A 144 8.00 -18.32 -0.43
C HIS A 144 7.41 -17.28 -1.40
N SER A 145 7.63 -17.47 -2.70
CA SER A 145 7.17 -16.56 -3.79
C SER A 145 5.65 -16.45 -3.92
N ASP A 146 4.92 -17.45 -3.47
CA ASP A 146 3.45 -17.46 -3.46
C ASP A 146 2.86 -16.97 -2.13
N SER A 147 3.71 -16.49 -1.22
CA SER A 147 3.24 -15.88 0.02
C SER A 147 2.40 -14.66 -0.32
N ARG A 148 1.33 -14.46 0.43
CA ARG A 148 0.45 -13.28 0.29
C ARG A 148 0.69 -12.26 1.39
N VAL A 149 1.60 -12.57 2.29
CA VAL A 149 1.95 -11.74 3.44
C VAL A 149 2.63 -10.46 2.93
N SER A 150 2.00 -9.31 3.16
CA SER A 150 2.54 -7.99 2.81
C SER A 150 2.81 -7.80 1.31
N LEU A 151 1.91 -8.27 0.45
CA LEU A 151 1.96 -7.95 -0.99
C LEU A 151 1.59 -6.49 -1.23
N ILE A 152 2.26 -5.88 -2.20
CA ILE A 152 2.00 -4.53 -2.68
C ILE A 152 1.70 -4.59 -4.16
N LEU A 153 0.51 -4.13 -4.55
CA LEU A 153 0.13 -3.86 -5.92
C LEU A 153 0.68 -2.50 -6.34
N HIS A 154 1.52 -2.51 -7.37
CA HIS A 154 2.04 -1.31 -8.01
C HIS A 154 1.11 -0.93 -9.13
N THR A 155 0.70 0.32 -9.10
CA THR A 155 -0.16 0.93 -10.10
C THR A 155 0.46 2.23 -10.56
N LYS A 156 0.16 2.62 -11.79
CA LYS A 156 0.47 3.93 -12.35
C LYS A 156 -0.84 4.72 -12.42
N PRO A 157 -1.02 5.76 -11.59
CA PRO A 157 -2.22 6.60 -11.61
C PRO A 157 -2.53 7.11 -13.02
N GLU A 158 -3.77 6.92 -13.45
CA GLU A 158 -4.34 7.53 -14.66
C GLU A 158 -5.25 8.70 -14.29
N SER A 159 -5.79 8.72 -13.07
CA SER A 159 -6.46 9.85 -12.44
C SER A 159 -5.78 10.20 -11.11
N PRO A 160 -5.99 11.41 -10.58
CA PRO A 160 -5.74 11.66 -9.16
C PRO A 160 -6.61 10.72 -8.30
N TYR A 161 -6.16 10.45 -7.07
CA TYR A 161 -7.01 9.85 -6.05
C TYR A 161 -7.89 10.97 -5.48
N ARG A 162 -9.13 11.06 -5.94
CA ARG A 162 -10.03 12.16 -5.64
C ARG A 162 -10.96 11.79 -4.50
N VAL A 163 -11.12 12.71 -3.55
CA VAL A 163 -12.06 12.61 -2.44
C VAL A 163 -13.03 13.78 -2.50
N VAL A 164 -14.31 13.49 -2.29
CA VAL A 164 -15.38 14.48 -2.06
C VAL A 164 -15.90 14.27 -0.65
N ILE A 165 -15.72 15.26 0.21
CA ILE A 165 -16.24 15.27 1.59
C ILE A 165 -17.61 15.94 1.59
N TYR A 166 -18.57 15.32 2.27
CA TYR A 166 -19.91 15.84 2.47
C TYR A 166 -20.08 16.25 3.94
N TYR A 167 -20.29 17.53 4.20
CA TYR A 167 -20.44 18.06 5.54
C TYR A 167 -21.90 18.06 6.01
N GLU A 168 -22.11 18.15 7.33
CA GLU A 168 -23.46 18.20 7.93
C GLU A 168 -24.26 19.44 7.52
N ASP A 169 -23.57 20.56 7.24
CA ASP A 169 -24.17 21.80 6.74
C ASP A 169 -24.53 21.76 5.24
N ASN A 170 -24.50 20.57 4.63
CA ASN A 170 -24.72 20.31 3.20
C ASN A 170 -23.68 20.93 2.24
N SER A 171 -22.62 21.55 2.75
CA SER A 171 -21.49 21.94 1.90
C SER A 171 -20.63 20.73 1.54
N THR A 172 -19.79 20.89 0.51
CA THR A 172 -18.84 19.86 0.08
C THR A 172 -17.44 20.43 -0.06
N ALA A 173 -16.44 19.57 0.11
CA ALA A 173 -15.05 19.87 -0.23
C ALA A 173 -14.49 18.78 -1.16
N ILE A 174 -13.69 19.20 -2.14
CA ILE A 174 -13.03 18.29 -3.07
C ILE A 174 -11.52 18.42 -2.88
N LEU A 175 -10.85 17.29 -2.72
CA LEU A 175 -9.40 17.24 -2.66
C LEU A 175 -8.85 16.05 -3.44
N ASP A 176 -7.66 16.22 -3.98
CA ASP A 176 -6.88 15.15 -4.59
C ASP A 176 -5.79 14.74 -3.61
N LEU A 177 -5.81 13.49 -3.14
CA LEU A 177 -4.84 13.00 -2.17
C LEU A 177 -3.44 12.94 -2.76
N VAL A 178 -2.48 13.37 -1.95
CA VAL A 178 -1.06 13.33 -2.26
C VAL A 178 -0.33 12.47 -1.25
N THR A 179 0.64 11.68 -1.72
CA THR A 179 1.49 10.86 -0.85
C THR A 179 2.85 11.53 -0.63
N TYR A 180 3.63 10.99 0.30
CA TYR A 180 4.97 11.48 0.58
C TYR A 180 5.95 10.33 0.36
N ARG A 181 7.03 10.61 -0.37
CA ARG A 181 8.16 9.70 -0.47
C ARG A 181 9.13 10.00 0.65
N THR A 182 9.29 9.06 1.57
CA THR A 182 10.31 9.13 2.62
C THR A 182 11.60 8.46 2.15
N SER A 183 12.72 9.13 2.30
CA SER A 183 14.06 8.57 2.06
C SER A 183 15.00 8.89 3.22
N ARG A 184 16.03 8.06 3.42
CA ARG A 184 17.07 8.32 4.43
C ARG A 184 18.13 9.25 3.85
N ARG A 185 18.56 10.25 4.61
CA ARG A 185 19.67 11.14 4.21
C ARG A 185 21.01 10.50 4.57
N TYR A 186 22.03 10.77 3.75
CA TYR A 186 23.41 10.49 4.13
C TYR A 186 23.77 11.36 5.35
N GLY A 187 24.29 10.76 6.43
CA GLY A 187 24.53 11.46 7.71
C GLY A 187 23.41 11.33 8.76
N GLY A 188 22.32 10.61 8.47
CA GLY A 188 21.23 10.36 9.42
C GLY A 188 19.97 11.19 9.16
N GLY A 189 18.84 10.73 9.70
CA GLY A 189 17.53 11.36 9.54
C GLY A 189 16.77 10.98 8.26
N TYR A 190 15.50 11.36 8.23
CA TYR A 190 14.57 11.10 7.13
C TYR A 190 14.25 12.39 6.36
N LYS A 191 14.12 12.28 5.04
CA LYS A 191 13.59 13.32 4.14
C LYS A 191 12.25 12.84 3.60
N SER A 192 11.18 13.53 3.94
CA SER A 192 9.88 13.31 3.31
C SER A 192 9.69 14.32 2.19
N THR A 193 9.39 13.83 0.99
CA THR A 193 9.13 14.65 -0.20
C THR A 193 7.68 14.48 -0.58
N ARG A 194 6.90 15.56 -0.54
CA ARG A 194 5.50 15.55 -1.01
C ARG A 194 5.49 15.22 -2.50
N LEU A 195 4.71 14.22 -2.89
CA LEU A 195 4.43 13.92 -4.28
C LEU A 195 3.25 14.77 -4.75
N ARG A 196 3.14 15.00 -6.06
CA ARG A 196 2.01 15.72 -6.66
C ARG A 196 0.82 14.80 -6.96
N SER A 197 0.98 13.50 -6.72
CA SER A 197 0.00 12.46 -6.96
C SER A 197 0.15 11.35 -5.92
N PHE A 198 -0.83 10.46 -5.86
CA PHE A 198 -0.69 9.16 -5.22
C PHE A 198 0.53 8.40 -5.79
N ASP A 199 1.25 7.62 -4.95
CA ASP A 199 2.46 6.90 -5.37
C ASP A 199 2.16 5.56 -6.05
N GLY A 200 0.87 5.23 -6.18
CA GLY A 200 0.40 4.07 -6.90
C GLY A 200 0.56 2.75 -6.15
N LYS A 201 0.86 2.77 -4.84
CA LYS A 201 1.07 1.56 -4.06
C LYS A 201 -0.17 1.22 -3.26
N LEU A 202 -0.72 0.03 -3.50
CA LEU A 202 -1.85 -0.49 -2.75
C LEU A 202 -1.41 -1.73 -1.99
N TRP A 203 -1.63 -1.76 -0.68
CA TRP A 203 -1.30 -2.91 0.14
C TRP A 203 -2.39 -3.95 0.01
N LEU A 204 -2.00 -5.19 -0.26
CA LEU A 204 -2.86 -6.36 -0.28
C LEU A 204 -2.56 -7.12 1.02
N SER A 205 -3.32 -6.82 2.07
CA SER A 205 -3.21 -7.52 3.36
C SER A 205 -4.49 -8.31 3.66
N PRO A 206 -4.39 -9.51 4.27
CA PRO A 206 -5.42 -9.92 5.21
C PRO A 206 -5.28 -8.95 6.39
N SER A 207 -6.30 -8.13 6.62
CA SER A 207 -6.39 -7.07 7.64
C SER A 207 -5.39 -7.15 8.80
N PHE A 208 -4.58 -6.10 8.97
CA PHE A 208 -3.88 -5.71 10.22
C PHE A 208 -3.21 -6.83 11.05
N MET A 209 -1.91 -7.07 10.88
CA MET A 209 -1.14 -7.93 11.80
C MET A 209 -0.54 -7.14 12.98
N GLY A 210 -1.22 -7.23 14.13
CA GLY A 210 -0.61 -7.18 15.47
C GLY A 210 -0.02 -8.54 15.88
N PRO A 211 0.70 -8.64 17.02
CA PRO A 211 2.05 -9.23 17.05
C PRO A 211 2.17 -10.76 17.19
N ASN A 212 1.07 -11.52 17.18
CA ASN A 212 1.14 -12.97 17.40
C ASN A 212 0.57 -13.73 16.21
N HIS A 213 1.45 -14.09 15.28
CA HIS A 213 1.19 -15.00 14.16
C HIS A 213 0.31 -16.20 14.53
N ARG A 214 -0.71 -16.48 13.70
CA ARG A 214 -1.05 -17.84 13.23
C ARG A 214 -1.83 -17.73 11.93
N ALA A 215 -1.31 -18.42 10.92
CA ALA A 215 -1.90 -18.53 9.59
C ALA A 215 -3.17 -19.40 9.59
N ILE A 216 -3.91 -19.27 8.49
CA ILE A 216 -5.05 -20.09 8.03
C ILE A 216 -6.42 -19.67 8.61
N SER A 217 -7.07 -18.70 7.98
CA SER A 217 -8.54 -18.70 7.79
C SER A 217 -8.94 -17.63 6.76
N ASP A 218 -9.44 -18.06 5.60
CA ASP A 218 -10.31 -17.32 4.66
C ASP A 218 -9.96 -15.85 4.34
N GLY A 219 -8.67 -15.55 4.25
CA GLY A 219 -8.10 -14.21 4.18
C GLY A 219 -8.54 -13.41 2.95
N LYS A 220 -9.63 -12.67 3.13
CA LYS A 220 -10.14 -11.64 2.23
C LYS A 220 -9.18 -10.44 2.21
N TYR A 221 -8.76 -10.02 1.01
CA TYR A 221 -7.82 -8.91 0.80
C TYR A 221 -8.55 -7.56 0.95
N ARG A 222 -7.97 -6.65 1.73
CA ARG A 222 -8.38 -5.24 1.75
C ARG A 222 -7.29 -4.42 1.07
N LEU A 223 -7.69 -3.51 0.19
CA LEU A 223 -6.82 -2.42 -0.25
C LEU A 223 -6.55 -1.54 0.96
N GLU A 224 -5.43 -1.77 1.63
CA GLU A 224 -4.99 -0.92 2.72
C GLU A 224 -4.23 0.27 2.14
N PHE A 225 -4.72 1.47 2.46
CA PHE A 225 -4.06 2.70 2.07
C PHE A 225 -2.80 2.89 2.93
N PRO A 226 -1.64 3.19 2.32
CA PRO A 226 -0.42 3.45 3.07
C PRO A 226 -0.57 4.76 3.84
N TYR A 227 -0.97 4.70 5.11
CA TYR A 227 -0.68 5.77 6.05
C TYR A 227 0.50 5.41 6.93
N GLY A 228 1.52 6.25 6.80
CA GLY A 228 2.72 6.28 7.63
C GLY A 228 2.41 6.53 9.10
N THR A 229 3.24 5.87 9.91
CA THR A 229 3.56 6.21 11.30
C THR A 229 3.85 7.69 11.49
#